data_AF-A0AAE2YS05-F1
#
_entry.id   AF-A0AAE2YS05-F1
#
_cell.length_a   1.000
_cell.length_b   1.000
_cell.length_c   1.000
_cell.angle_alpha   90.00
_cell.angle_beta   90.00
_cell.angle_gamma   90.00
#
_symmetry.space_group_name_H-M   'P 1'
#
loop_
_entity.id
_entity.type
_entity.pdbx_description
1 polymer ?
#
loop_
_entity_poly.entity_id
_entity_poly.type
_entity_poly.pdbx_seq_one_letter_code
_entity_poly.pdbx_strand_id
1 'polypeptide(L)'
;MDISFDDSAAWIRRSQTDMKAFLEALAERLEQGMPGFVEVDRKKDGLFSHHQHLEHLVVHAGEFDYHLNFNGTHVETLRARVVRNVVLKREILPLADWLKSLLQDTAAISTEMQAASQTLHDFLLQ
;
A
#
# COMPACT_ATOMS: atom_id res chain seq x y z
N MET A 1 42.43 -4.76 1.28
CA MET A 1 41.44 -4.56 0.20
C MET A 1 40.07 -4.93 0.75
N ASP A 2 39.60 -4.21 1.77
CA ASP A 2 38.34 -4.48 2.52
C ASP A 2 37.31 -3.35 2.44
N ILE A 3 37.74 -2.17 1.96
CA ILE A 3 36.96 -0.94 1.94
C ILE A 3 35.71 -1.08 1.05
N SER A 4 35.79 -1.89 -0.01
CA SER A 4 34.69 -2.11 -0.96
C SER A 4 33.50 -2.88 -0.38
N PHE A 5 33.73 -3.78 0.59
CA PHE A 5 32.65 -4.60 1.16
C PHE A 5 31.92 -3.83 2.28
N ASP A 6 32.67 -3.13 3.13
CA ASP A 6 32.10 -2.28 4.18
C ASP A 6 31.25 -1.14 3.61
N ASP A 7 31.71 -0.52 2.52
CA ASP A 7 30.95 0.51 1.79
C ASP A 7 29.66 -0.05 1.18
N SER A 8 29.73 -1.25 0.60
CA SER A 8 28.55 -1.94 0.05
C SER A 8 27.54 -2.30 1.14
N ALA A 9 28.02 -2.77 2.29
CA ALA A 9 27.18 -3.10 3.43
C ALA A 9 26.53 -1.86 4.05
N ALA A 10 27.25 -0.74 4.12
CA ALA A 10 26.71 0.53 4.59
C ALA A 10 25.61 1.06 3.66
N TRP A 11 25.80 0.95 2.34
CA TRP A 11 24.81 1.34 1.35
C TRP A 11 23.53 0.49 1.44
N ILE A 12 23.65 -0.83 1.57
CA ILE A 12 22.51 -1.74 1.72
C ILE A 12 21.69 -1.39 2.97
N ARG A 13 22.33 -1.20 4.13
CA ARG A 13 21.64 -0.84 5.38
C ARG A 13 20.91 0.51 5.28
N ARG A 14 21.55 1.50 4.66
CA ARG A 14 20.92 2.81 4.45
C ARG A 14 19.72 2.69 3.52
N SER A 15 19.86 1.99 2.39
CA SER A 15 18.77 1.76 1.44
C SER A 15 17.59 1.00 2.06
N GLN A 16 17.85 0.04 2.95
CA GLN A 16 16.78 -0.68 3.67
C GLN A 16 16.05 0.22 4.67
N THR A 17 16.78 1.11 5.35
CA THR A 17 16.20 2.08 6.30
C THR A 17 15.31 3.08 5.57
N ASP A 18 15.78 3.59 4.42
CA ASP A 18 15.03 4.53 3.59
C ASP A 18 13.75 3.88 3.03
N MET A 19 13.84 2.62 2.57
CA MET A 19 12.67 1.87 2.10
C MET A 19 11.62 1.69 3.20
N LYS A 20 12.04 1.27 4.40
CA LYS A 20 11.14 1.13 5.55
C LYS A 20 10.42 2.44 5.84
N ALA A 21 11.15 3.54 5.99
CA ALA A 21 10.56 4.85 6.25
C ALA A 21 9.60 5.30 5.15
N PHE A 22 9.92 5.03 3.88
CA PHE A 22 9.05 5.34 2.75
C PHE A 22 7.73 4.56 2.78
N LEU A 23 7.80 3.25 3.09
CA LEU A 23 6.61 2.41 3.19
C LEU A 23 5.70 2.80 4.36
N GLU A 24 6.29 3.18 5.50
CA GLU A 24 5.53 3.72 6.64
C GLU A 24 4.78 4.99 6.25
N ALA A 25 5.48 5.94 5.62
CA ALA A 25 4.88 7.19 5.16
C ALA A 25 3.78 6.95 4.11
N LEU A 26 3.96 5.96 3.23
CA LEU A 26 2.95 5.55 2.26
C LEU A 26 1.70 4.99 2.96
N ALA A 27 1.88 4.07 3.91
CA ALA A 27 0.78 3.49 4.68
C ALA A 27 0.00 4.57 5.44
N GLU A 28 0.69 5.45 6.18
CA GLU A 28 0.06 6.57 6.88
C GLU A 28 -0.72 7.48 5.93
N ARG A 29 -0.16 7.78 4.75
CA ARG A 29 -0.83 8.62 3.75
C ARG A 29 -2.08 7.97 3.18
N LEU A 30 -2.05 6.66 2.95
CA LEU A 30 -3.20 5.90 2.45
C LEU A 30 -4.29 5.77 3.51
N GLU A 31 -3.93 5.45 4.76
CA GLU A 31 -4.86 5.40 5.90
C GLU A 31 -5.58 6.74 6.10
N GLN A 32 -4.85 7.87 5.99
CA GLN A 32 -5.43 9.21 6.09
C GLN A 32 -6.29 9.60 4.89
N GLY A 33 -5.88 9.20 3.68
CA GLY A 33 -6.53 9.60 2.43
C GLY A 33 -7.78 8.79 2.10
N MET A 34 -7.85 7.53 2.54
CA MET A 34 -8.94 6.60 2.22
C MET A 34 -9.38 5.77 3.45
N PRO A 35 -9.95 6.42 4.48
CA PRO A 35 -10.36 5.70 5.69
C PRO A 35 -11.36 4.59 5.38
N GLY A 36 -11.13 3.38 5.91
CA GLY A 36 -11.99 2.23 5.72
C GLY A 36 -11.80 1.46 4.40
N PHE A 37 -10.92 1.93 3.51
CA PHE A 37 -10.49 1.21 2.30
C PHE A 37 -9.07 0.70 2.39
N VAL A 38 -8.40 0.92 3.53
CA VAL A 38 -7.01 0.56 3.76
C VAL A 38 -6.92 -0.25 5.05
N GLU A 39 -6.28 -1.41 4.97
CA GLU A 39 -5.95 -2.26 6.10
C GLU A 39 -4.44 -2.28 6.28
N VAL A 40 -3.98 -2.04 7.51
CA VAL A 40 -2.55 -1.97 7.83
C VAL A 40 -2.25 -2.88 9.01
N ASP A 41 -1.43 -3.90 8.76
CA ASP A 41 -0.90 -4.74 9.82
C ASP A 41 0.50 -4.28 10.19
N ARG A 42 0.68 -4.00 11.47
CA ARG A 42 1.95 -3.55 12.05
C ARG A 42 2.47 -4.59 13.02
N LYS A 43 3.73 -4.97 12.85
CA LYS A 43 4.42 -5.94 13.71
C LYS A 43 5.38 -5.24 14.66
N LYS A 44 5.42 -5.71 15.90
CA LYS A 44 6.43 -5.29 16.88
C LYS A 44 7.76 -5.97 16.61
N ASP A 45 8.86 -5.21 16.66
CA ASP A 45 10.22 -5.72 16.47
C ASP A 45 10.68 -6.70 17.58
N GLY A 46 9.92 -6.83 18.68
CA GLY A 46 10.17 -7.78 19.76
C GLY A 46 9.16 -7.65 20.90
N LEU A 47 9.18 -8.61 21.84
CA LEU A 47 8.23 -8.68 22.99
C LEU A 47 8.25 -7.43 23.89
N PHE A 48 9.34 -6.65 23.86
CA PHE A 48 9.52 -5.43 24.65
C PHE A 48 9.87 -4.19 23.81
N SER A 49 9.78 -4.28 22.47
CA SER A 49 10.04 -3.12 21.62
C SER A 49 8.82 -2.21 21.56
N HIS A 50 9.03 -0.91 21.75
CA HIS A 50 8.03 0.12 21.42
C HIS A 50 7.95 0.38 19.91
N HIS A 51 8.92 -0.08 19.14
CA HIS A 51 8.93 0.08 17.69
C HIS A 51 8.05 -0.97 17.01
N GLN A 52 7.12 -0.46 16.21
CA GLN A 52 6.26 -1.23 15.31
C GLN A 52 6.62 -0.86 13.88
N HIS A 53 6.55 -1.82 12.97
CA HIS A 53 6.76 -1.59 11.55
C HIS A 53 5.64 -2.20 10.71
N LEU A 54 5.41 -1.64 9.54
CA LEU A 54 4.53 -2.17 8.52
C LEU A 54 4.96 -3.58 8.13
N GLU A 55 4.08 -4.57 8.32
CA GLU A 55 4.26 -5.94 7.83
C GLU A 55 3.40 -6.19 6.60
N HIS A 56 2.17 -5.69 6.62
CA HIS A 56 1.20 -5.85 5.55
C HIS A 56 0.37 -4.59 5.35
N LEU A 57 0.05 -4.29 4.09
CA LEU A 57 -0.86 -3.23 3.67
C LEU A 57 -1.81 -3.80 2.62
N VAL A 58 -3.11 -3.62 2.81
CA VAL A 58 -4.13 -3.86 1.79
C VAL A 58 -4.80 -2.54 1.45
N VAL A 59 -4.97 -2.27 0.17
CA VAL A 59 -5.83 -1.18 -0.31
C VAL A 59 -6.92 -1.77 -1.18
N HIS A 60 -8.17 -1.52 -0.78
CA HIS A 60 -9.36 -1.91 -1.50
C HIS A 60 -9.73 -0.83 -2.52
N ALA A 61 -9.58 -1.17 -3.79
CA ALA A 61 -9.84 -0.29 -4.92
C ALA A 61 -10.86 -0.93 -5.89
N GLY A 62 -12.15 -0.87 -5.53
CA GLY A 62 -13.25 -1.34 -6.37
C GLY A 62 -13.24 -2.85 -6.54
N GLU A 63 -12.89 -3.34 -7.73
CA GLU A 63 -12.74 -4.78 -8.02
C GLU A 63 -11.31 -5.30 -7.77
N PHE A 64 -10.42 -4.48 -7.20
CA PHE A 64 -9.04 -4.86 -6.97
C PHE A 64 -8.62 -4.64 -5.53
N ASP A 65 -7.96 -5.64 -4.97
CA ASP A 65 -7.21 -5.52 -3.73
C ASP A 65 -5.72 -5.43 -4.04
N TYR A 66 -5.10 -4.41 -3.51
CA TYR A 66 -3.67 -4.14 -3.67
C TYR A 66 -2.97 -4.50 -2.38
N HIS A 67 -2.17 -5.57 -2.39
CA HIS A 67 -1.40 -5.96 -1.21
C HIS A 67 0.07 -5.60 -1.34
N LEU A 68 0.65 -5.18 -0.22
CA LEU A 68 2.07 -4.98 -0.04
C LEU A 68 2.49 -5.72 1.23
N ASN A 69 3.43 -6.65 1.08
CA ASN A 69 4.08 -7.36 2.18
C ASN A 69 5.49 -6.82 2.37
N PHE A 70 5.85 -6.51 3.60
CA PHE A 70 7.20 -6.11 3.98
C PHE A 70 7.72 -6.97 5.12
N ASN A 71 8.86 -7.63 4.91
CA ASN A 71 9.50 -8.50 5.91
C ASN A 71 10.79 -7.88 6.49
N GLY A 72 10.91 -6.56 6.47
CA GLY A 72 12.07 -5.80 6.95
C GLY A 72 13.18 -5.61 5.93
N THR A 73 13.27 -6.45 4.90
CA THR A 73 14.32 -6.36 3.86
C THR A 73 13.81 -6.50 2.45
N HIS A 74 12.68 -7.18 2.26
CA HIS A 74 12.07 -7.43 0.97
C HIS A 74 10.64 -6.89 0.94
N VAL A 75 10.29 -6.30 -0.19
CA VAL A 75 8.95 -5.81 -0.50
C VAL A 75 8.39 -6.70 -1.59
N GLU A 76 7.28 -7.35 -1.31
CA GLU A 76 6.50 -8.07 -2.31
C GLU A 76 5.16 -7.36 -2.48
N THR A 77 4.78 -7.05 -3.72
CA THR A 77 3.49 -6.44 -4.00
C THR A 77 2.69 -7.30 -4.97
N LEU A 78 1.39 -7.34 -4.74
CA LEU A 78 0.45 -8.06 -5.60
C LEU A 78 -0.83 -7.27 -5.78
N ARG A 79 -1.46 -7.48 -6.92
CA ARG A 79 -2.81 -7.03 -7.24
C ARG A 79 -3.71 -8.25 -7.38
N ALA A 80 -4.76 -8.30 -6.60
CA ALA A 80 -5.79 -9.32 -6.66
C ALA A 80 -7.05 -8.72 -7.27
N ARG A 81 -7.62 -9.35 -8.31
CA ARG A 81 -8.96 -9.00 -8.79
C ARG A 81 -9.99 -9.72 -7.94
N VAL A 82 -10.84 -8.97 -7.24
CA VAL A 82 -11.86 -9.48 -6.33
C VAL A 82 -13.24 -9.08 -6.84
N VAL A 83 -14.10 -10.08 -7.03
CA VAL A 83 -15.49 -9.87 -7.45
C VAL A 83 -16.39 -10.63 -6.49
N ARG A 84 -17.34 -9.93 -5.87
CA ARG A 84 -18.27 -10.50 -4.87
C ARG A 84 -17.54 -11.29 -3.76
N ASN A 85 -16.45 -10.72 -3.25
CA ASN A 85 -15.60 -11.32 -2.22
C ASN A 85 -14.86 -12.61 -2.65
N VAL A 86 -14.78 -12.89 -3.96
CA VAL A 86 -14.04 -14.01 -4.52
C VAL A 86 -12.84 -13.48 -5.30
N VAL A 87 -11.64 -13.95 -4.94
CA VAL A 87 -10.40 -13.64 -5.67
C VAL A 87 -10.38 -14.43 -6.99
N LEU A 88 -10.46 -13.72 -8.11
CA LEU A 88 -10.44 -14.31 -9.45
C LEU A 88 -9.03 -14.50 -10.00
N LYS A 89 -8.14 -13.54 -9.74
CA LYS A 89 -6.77 -13.54 -10.24
C LYS A 89 -5.87 -12.81 -9.26
N ARG A 90 -4.64 -13.30 -9.08
CA ARG A 90 -3.55 -12.59 -8.42
C ARG A 90 -2.43 -12.35 -9.41
N GLU A 91 -1.82 -11.18 -9.33
CA GLU A 91 -0.71 -10.76 -10.17
C GLU A 91 0.35 -10.11 -9.28
N ILE A 92 1.56 -10.69 -9.25
CA ILE A 92 2.70 -10.07 -8.60
C ILE A 92 3.19 -8.96 -9.52
N LEU A 93 3.36 -7.77 -8.96
CA LEU A 93 3.80 -6.60 -9.70
C LEU A 93 5.09 -6.06 -9.08
N PRO A 94 5.97 -5.43 -9.86
CA PRO A 94 6.97 -4.55 -9.29
C PRO A 94 6.31 -3.41 -8.52
N LEU A 95 6.91 -2.95 -7.42
CA LEU A 95 6.37 -1.88 -6.56
C LEU A 95 5.95 -0.63 -7.36
N ALA A 96 6.74 -0.24 -8.36
CA ALA A 96 6.43 0.91 -9.21
C ALA A 96 5.14 0.73 -10.04
N ASP A 97 4.97 -0.45 -10.65
CA ASP A 97 3.78 -0.78 -11.45
C ASP A 97 2.55 -0.98 -10.56
N TRP A 98 2.75 -1.50 -9.35
CA TRP A 98 1.73 -1.61 -8.32
C TRP A 98 1.22 -0.22 -7.91
N LEU A 99 2.11 0.72 -7.58
CA LEU A 99 1.75 2.10 -7.22
C LEU A 99 1.01 2.81 -8.35
N LYS A 100 1.50 2.66 -9.58
CA LYS A 100 0.85 3.25 -10.75
C LYS A 100 -0.57 2.72 -10.94
N SER A 101 -0.75 1.40 -10.82
CA SER A 101 -2.06 0.75 -10.99
C SER A 101 -3.02 1.14 -9.87
N LEU A 102 -2.53 1.21 -8.62
CA LEU A 102 -3.31 1.68 -7.47
C LEU A 102 -3.82 3.12 -7.68
N LEU A 103 -2.96 4.03 -8.14
CA LEU A 103 -3.36 5.42 -8.43
C LEU A 103 -4.43 5.50 -9.51
N GLN A 104 -4.35 4.65 -10.53
CA GLN A 104 -5.35 4.60 -11.61
C GLN A 104 -6.71 4.11 -11.09
N ASP A 105 -6.73 3.03 -10.31
CA ASP A 105 -7.99 2.44 -9.84
C ASP A 105 -8.65 3.26 -8.73
N THR A 106 -7.87 3.89 -7.84
CA THR A 106 -8.40 4.79 -6.80
C THR A 106 -8.98 6.09 -7.38
N ALA A 107 -8.39 6.63 -8.46
CA ALA A 107 -8.94 7.78 -9.17
C ALA A 107 -10.28 7.46 -9.85
N ALA A 108 -10.44 6.23 -10.36
CA ALA A 108 -11.69 5.79 -10.96
C ALA A 108 -12.85 5.78 -9.94
N ILE A 109 -12.60 5.25 -8.73
CA ILE A 109 -13.58 5.23 -7.62
C ILE A 109 -14.00 6.64 -7.21
N SER A 110 -13.02 7.54 -7.08
CA SER A 110 -13.27 8.93 -6.68
C SER A 110 -14.20 9.64 -7.67
N THR A 111 -14.01 9.37 -8.96
CA THR A 111 -14.84 9.93 -10.05
C THR A 111 -16.27 9.41 -9.97
N GLU A 112 -16.46 8.11 -9.72
CA GLU A 112 -17.78 7.49 -9.59
C GLU A 112 -18.55 8.01 -8.36
N MET A 113 -17.90 8.08 -7.20
CA MET A 113 -18.52 8.59 -5.96
C MET A 113 -18.94 10.06 -6.11
N GLN A 114 -18.14 10.87 -6.80
CA GLN A 114 -18.47 12.27 -7.04
C GLN A 114 -19.68 12.43 -7.96
N ALA A 115 -19.77 11.62 -9.02
CA ALA A 115 -20.94 11.60 -9.90
C ALA A 115 -22.22 11.16 -9.17
N ALA A 116 -22.11 10.13 -8.31
CA ALA A 116 -23.23 9.65 -7.50
C ALA A 116 -23.69 10.71 -6.48
N SER A 117 -22.76 11.36 -5.79
CA SER A 117 -23.06 12.45 -4.86
C SER A 117 -23.73 13.64 -5.56
N GLN A 118 -23.28 14.01 -6.76
CA GLN A 118 -23.88 15.09 -7.54
C GLN A 118 -25.33 14.75 -7.92
N THR A 119 -25.56 13.51 -8.39
CA THR A 119 -26.90 13.04 -8.75
C THR A 119 -27.86 13.05 -7.56
N LEU A 120 -27.39 12.59 -6.38
CA LEU A 120 -28.17 12.64 -5.15
C LEU A 120 -28.49 14.07 -4.72
N HIS A 121 -27.51 14.98 -4.84
CA HIS A 121 -27.71 16.39 -4.53
C HIS A 121 -28.77 17.03 -5.43
N ASP A 122 -28.68 16.79 -6.74
CA ASP A 122 -29.64 17.32 -7.73
C ASP A 122 -31.07 16.78 -7.49
N PHE A 123 -31.19 15.50 -7.08
CA PHE A 123 -32.48 14.89 -6.75
C PHE A 123 -33.11 15.46 -5.47
N LEU A 124 -32.31 15.77 -4.44
CA LEU A 124 -32.80 16.31 -3.17
C LEU A 124 -33.17 17.80 -3.24
N LEU A 125 -32.72 18.52 -4.27
CA LEU A 125 -33.01 19.94 -4.49
C LEU A 125 -34.16 20.18 -5.50
N GLN A 126 -34.79 19.13 -6.01
CA GLN A 126 -36.05 19.18 -6.78
C GLN A 126 -37.26 18.98 -5.88
#